data_AF-A0A251WDE2-F1
#
_entry.id   AF-A0A251WDE2-F1
#
_cell.length_a   1.000
_cell.length_b   1.000
_cell.length_c   1.000
_cell.angle_alpha   90.00
_cell.angle_beta   90.00
_cell.angle_gamma   90.00
#
_symmetry.space_group_name_H-M   'P 1'
#
loop_
_entity.id
_entity.type
_entity.pdbx_description
1 polymer ?
#
loop_
_entity_poly.entity_id
_entity_poly.type
_entity_poly.pdbx_seq_one_letter_code
_entity_poly.pdbx_strand_id
1 'polypeptide(L)'
;MEMLAFAILTCYFLVMPILFLKWLGFFMQDKDMSKTDRKLSWAVLTIATLLWPLTLPLAYLELLDKVKRYERRAKMVGVSLKTLSDPTF
;
A
#
# COMPACT_ATOMS: atom_id res chain seq x y z
N MET A 1 5.11 -22.81 1.96
CA MET A 1 5.17 -21.35 1.76
C MET A 1 4.37 -20.92 0.53
N GLU A 2 4.66 -21.48 -0.65
CA GLU A 2 3.95 -21.23 -1.93
C GLU A 2 2.42 -21.33 -1.83
N MET A 3 1.89 -22.48 -1.38
CA MET A 3 0.44 -22.72 -1.23
C MET A 3 -0.26 -21.70 -0.32
N LEU A 4 0.45 -21.23 0.72
CA LEU A 4 -0.06 -20.28 1.69
C LEU A 4 -0.11 -18.86 1.07
N ALA A 5 0.90 -18.51 0.27
CA ALA A 5 0.90 -17.27 -0.50
C ALA A 5 -0.23 -17.23 -1.53
N PHE A 6 -0.47 -18.32 -2.26
CA PHE A 6 -1.59 -18.43 -3.21
C PHE A 6 -2.96 -18.32 -2.51
N ALA A 7 -3.11 -18.95 -1.33
CA ALA A 7 -4.33 -18.84 -0.55
C ALA A 7 -4.58 -17.40 -0.07
N ILE A 8 -3.55 -16.70 0.41
CA ILE A 8 -3.63 -15.28 0.79
C ILE A 8 -4.01 -14.41 -0.41
N LEU A 9 -3.34 -14.61 -1.56
CA LEU A 9 -3.61 -13.86 -2.78
C LEU A 9 -5.07 -14.06 -3.24
N THR A 10 -5.55 -15.31 -3.20
CA THR A 10 -6.91 -15.66 -3.59
C THR A 10 -7.95 -15.04 -2.64
N CYS A 11 -7.74 -15.12 -1.33
CA CYS A 11 -8.59 -14.45 -0.35
C CYS A 11 -8.61 -12.93 -0.55
N TYR A 12 -7.46 -12.32 -0.83
CA TYR A 12 -7.34 -10.90 -1.09
C TYR A 12 -8.15 -10.47 -2.33
N PHE A 13 -8.05 -11.24 -3.43
CA PHE A 13 -8.85 -11.01 -4.64
C PHE A 13 -10.35 -11.28 -4.43
N LEU A 14 -10.74 -12.19 -3.53
CA LEU A 14 -12.14 -12.48 -3.20
C LEU A 14 -12.79 -11.37 -2.37
N VAL A 15 -12.04 -10.70 -1.51
CA VAL A 15 -12.55 -9.60 -0.67
C VAL A 15 -12.83 -8.35 -1.52
N MET A 16 -12.13 -8.16 -2.64
CA MET A 16 -12.32 -7.05 -3.58
C MET A 16 -13.77 -6.86 -4.05
N PRO A 17 -14.43 -7.84 -4.71
CA PRO A 17 -15.80 -7.68 -5.18
C PRO A 17 -16.80 -7.52 -4.03
N ILE A 18 -16.54 -8.12 -2.87
CA ILE A 18 -17.42 -8.03 -1.70
C ILE A 18 -17.44 -6.59 -1.15
N LEU A 19 -16.27 -6.00 -0.97
CA LEU A 19 -16.14 -4.59 -0.58
C LEU A 19 -16.73 -3.68 -1.66
N PHE A 20 -16.42 -3.91 -2.93
CA PHE A 20 -17.00 -3.13 -4.02
C PHE A 20 -18.53 -3.13 -3.99
N LEU A 21 -19.17 -4.29 -3.84
CA LEU A 21 -20.63 -4.42 -3.79
C LEU A 21 -21.23 -3.79 -2.52
N LYS A 22 -20.60 -3.95 -1.36
CA LYS A 22 -21.04 -3.32 -0.10
C LYS A 22 -21.02 -1.81 -0.19
N TRP A 23 -19.91 -1.25 -0.68
CA TRP A 23 -19.74 0.18 -0.85
C TRP A 23 -20.67 0.71 -1.95
N LEU A 24 -20.83 -0.02 -3.05
CA LEU A 24 -21.79 0.31 -4.11
C LEU A 24 -23.23 0.35 -3.58
N GLY A 25 -23.62 -0.63 -2.77
CA GLY A 25 -24.94 -0.68 -2.15
C GLY A 25 -25.18 0.49 -1.20
N PHE A 26 -24.20 0.81 -0.34
CA PHE A 26 -24.26 1.99 0.54
C PHE A 26 -24.38 3.28 -0.27
N PHE A 27 -23.63 3.38 -1.36
CA PHE A 27 -23.62 4.53 -2.25
C PHE A 27 -24.94 4.72 -3.03
N MET A 28 -25.59 3.63 -3.40
CA MET A 28 -26.92 3.66 -4.04
C MET A 28 -28.04 4.01 -3.06
N GLN A 29 -27.83 3.76 -1.77
CA GLN A 29 -28.82 4.02 -0.72
C GLN A 29 -28.83 5.50 -0.30
N ASP A 30 -27.75 6.22 -0.57
CA ASP A 30 -27.60 7.64 -0.26
C ASP A 30 -28.30 8.52 -1.32
N LYS A 31 -29.59 8.78 -1.11
CA LYS A 31 -30.47 9.49 -2.06
C LYS A 31 -30.29 11.02 -2.04
N ASP A 32 -29.68 11.59 -1.01
CA ASP A 32 -29.50 13.05 -0.86
C ASP A 32 -28.20 13.57 -1.50
N MET A 33 -27.44 12.70 -2.16
CA MET A 33 -26.14 13.06 -2.73
C MET A 33 -26.30 13.80 -4.08
N SER A 34 -25.65 14.96 -4.22
CA SER A 34 -25.63 15.74 -5.46
C SER A 34 -25.12 14.90 -6.64
N LYS A 35 -25.65 15.14 -7.84
CA LYS A 35 -25.29 14.39 -9.07
C LYS A 35 -23.78 14.44 -9.37
N THR A 36 -23.10 15.51 -8.96
CA THR A 36 -21.65 15.69 -9.13
C THR A 36 -20.86 14.80 -8.18
N ASP A 37 -21.22 14.81 -6.89
CA ASP A 37 -20.57 13.99 -5.86
C ASP A 37 -20.79 12.50 -6.13
N ARG A 38 -21.97 12.14 -6.65
CA ARG A 38 -22.28 10.77 -7.04
C ARG A 38 -21.35 10.23 -8.14
N LYS A 39 -21.01 11.07 -9.13
CA LYS A 39 -20.07 10.70 -10.19
C LYS A 39 -18.64 10.57 -9.66
N LEU A 40 -18.24 11.49 -8.78
CA LEU A 40 -16.88 11.52 -8.25
C LEU A 40 -16.61 10.31 -7.36
N SER A 41 -17.53 9.96 -6.48
CA SER A 41 -17.40 8.75 -5.67
C SER A 41 -17.51 7.45 -6.48
N TRP A 42 -18.31 7.41 -7.56
CA TRP A 42 -18.29 6.25 -8.46
C TRP A 42 -16.93 6.11 -9.12
N ALA A 43 -16.35 7.22 -9.62
CA ALA A 43 -15.00 7.22 -10.17
C ALA A 43 -13.96 6.79 -9.12
N VAL A 44 -14.04 7.30 -7.89
CA VAL A 44 -13.13 6.90 -6.79
C VAL A 44 -13.29 5.42 -6.46
N LEU A 45 -14.51 4.89 -6.40
CA LEU A 45 -14.75 3.48 -6.10
C LEU A 45 -14.17 2.57 -7.20
N THR A 46 -14.40 2.93 -8.47
CA THR A 46 -13.87 2.18 -9.61
C THR A 46 -12.35 2.27 -9.70
N ILE A 47 -11.79 3.46 -9.54
CA ILE A 47 -10.34 3.71 -9.58
C ILE A 47 -9.64 3.02 -8.41
N ALA A 48 -10.17 3.12 -7.19
CA ALA A 48 -9.62 2.47 -6.01
C ALA A 48 -9.64 0.95 -6.15
N THR A 49 -10.73 0.36 -6.68
CA THR A 49 -10.84 -1.09 -6.88
C THR A 49 -9.91 -1.58 -7.99
N LEU A 50 -9.78 -0.83 -9.10
CA LEU A 50 -8.86 -1.16 -10.20
C LEU A 50 -7.38 -0.98 -9.82
N LEU A 51 -7.06 0.07 -9.07
CA LEU A 51 -5.69 0.34 -8.60
C LEU A 51 -5.29 -0.49 -7.39
N TRP A 52 -6.22 -1.16 -6.72
CA TRP A 52 -5.92 -1.99 -5.54
C TRP A 52 -4.83 -3.05 -5.76
N PRO A 53 -4.88 -3.88 -6.83
CA PRO A 53 -3.78 -4.81 -7.13
C PRO A 53 -2.46 -4.10 -7.49
N LEU A 54 -2.50 -2.82 -7.88
CA LEU A 54 -1.31 -2.01 -8.18
C LEU A 54 -0.76 -1.29 -6.94
N THR A 55 -1.59 -0.97 -5.94
CA THR A 55 -1.14 -0.36 -4.69
C THR A 55 -0.21 -1.26 -3.89
N LEU A 56 -0.42 -2.58 -3.92
CA LEU A 56 0.42 -3.53 -3.21
C LEU A 56 1.88 -3.56 -3.72
N PRO A 57 2.15 -3.74 -5.04
CA PRO A 57 3.51 -3.70 -5.57
C PRO A 57 4.16 -2.31 -5.42
N LEU A 58 3.39 -1.23 -5.57
CA LEU A 58 3.91 0.12 -5.34
C LEU A 58 4.34 0.35 -3.88
N ALA A 59 3.52 -0.06 -2.92
CA ALA A 59 3.85 0.03 -1.50
C ALA A 59 5.10 -0.80 -1.16
N TYR A 60 5.24 -1.98 -1.77
CA TYR A 60 6.42 -2.82 -1.60
C TYR A 60 7.69 -2.17 -2.16
N LEU A 61 7.62 -1.56 -3.36
CA LEU A 61 8.75 -0.84 -3.94
C LEU A 61 9.22 0.32 -3.05
N GLU A 62 8.28 1.09 -2.51
CA GLU A 62 8.62 2.21 -1.62
C GLU A 62 9.22 1.72 -0.29
N LEU A 63 8.70 0.62 0.25
CA LEU A 63 9.25 -0.02 1.43
C LEU A 63 10.69 -0.50 1.18
N LEU A 64 10.94 -1.15 0.04
CA LEU A 64 12.26 -1.63 -0.34
C LEU A 64 13.27 -0.49 -0.42
N ASP A 65 12.88 0.64 -1.03
CA ASP A 65 13.76 1.80 -1.14
C ASP A 65 14.02 2.45 0.24
N LYS A 66 13.01 2.48 1.13
CA LYS A 66 13.19 2.90 2.53
C LYS A 66 14.19 1.99 3.27
N VAL A 67 14.03 0.67 3.18
CA VAL A 67 14.94 -0.29 3.84
C VAL A 67 16.38 -0.09 3.36
N LYS A 68 16.60 0.05 2.04
CA LYS A 68 17.93 0.31 1.47
C LYS A 68 18.54 1.64 1.94
N ARG A 69 17.72 2.66 2.18
CA ARG A 69 18.17 3.94 2.76
C ARG A 69 18.55 3.80 4.23
N TYR A 70 17.80 3.03 5.01
CA TYR A 70 18.14 2.75 6.41
C TYR A 70 19.45 1.98 6.55
N GLU A 71 19.69 0.95 5.72
CA GLU A 71 20.97 0.21 5.74
C GLU A 71 22.17 1.10 5.41
N ARG A 72 22.03 1.99 4.41
CA ARG A 72 23.11 2.94 4.06
C ARG A 72 23.42 3.89 5.22
N ARG A 73 22.40 4.43 5.88
CA ARG A 73 22.60 5.29 7.06
C ARG A 73 23.24 4.54 8.22
N ALA A 74 22.80 3.31 8.50
CA ALA A 74 23.39 2.49 9.56
C ALA A 74 24.88 2.21 9.30
N LYS A 75 25.26 1.94 8.04
CA LYS A 75 26.68 1.79 7.64
C LYS A 75 27.47 3.08 7.84
N MET A 76 26.95 4.24 7.42
CA MET A 76 27.64 5.52 7.61
C MET A 76 27.84 5.88 9.09
N VAL A 77 26.82 5.66 9.92
CA VAL A 77 26.91 5.90 11.38
C VAL A 77 27.92 4.95 12.01
N GLY A 78 27.90 3.67 11.66
CA GLY A 78 28.88 2.70 12.15
C GLY A 78 30.32 3.04 11.74
N VAL A 79 30.52 3.51 10.49
CA VAL A 79 31.84 3.99 10.03
C VAL A 79 32.29 5.22 10.80
N SER A 80 31.40 6.20 11.00
CA SER A 80 31.69 7.43 11.74
C SER A 80 32.05 7.16 13.21
N LEU A 81 31.34 6.23 13.87
CA LEU A 81 31.64 5.83 15.25
C LEU A 81 32.98 5.10 15.33
N LYS A 82 33.30 4.25 14.33
CA LYS A 82 34.58 3.56 14.27
C LYS A 82 35.74 4.54 14.09
N THR A 83 35.58 5.56 13.23
CA THR A 83 36.60 6.61 13.04
C THR A 83 36.76 7.52 14.26
N LEU A 84 35.69 7.76 15.02
CA LEU A 84 35.76 8.57 16.25
C LEU A 84 36.31 7.78 17.45
N SER A 85 36.24 6.45 17.41
CA SER A 85 36.77 5.55 18.42
C SER A 85 38.24 5.20 18.21
N ASP A 86 38.81 5.50 17.04
CA ASP A 86 40.21 5.20 16.71
C ASP A 86 41.11 6.33 17.26
N PRO A 87 41.94 6.11 18.29
CA PRO A 87 42.67 7.16 19.00
C PRO A 87 43.94 7.62 18.27
N THR A 88 44.01 7.51 16.94
CA THR A 88 45.16 7.95 16.14
C THR A 88 44.93 9.34 15.55
N PHE A 89 44.87 10.33 16.45
CA PHE A 89 45.43 11.69 16.30
C PHE A 89 45.75 12.24 17.68
#